data_AF-A0AAN6A7C4-F1
#
_entry.id   AF-A0AAN6A7C4-F1
#
_cell.length_a   1.000
_cell.length_b   1.000
_cell.length_c   1.000
_cell.angle_alpha   90.00
_cell.angle_beta   90.00
_cell.angle_gamma   90.00
#
_symmetry.space_group_name_H-M   'P 1'
#
loop_
_entity.id
_entity.type
_entity.pdbx_description
1 polymer ?
#
loop_
_entity_poly.entity_id
_entity_poly.type
_entity_poly.pdbx_seq_one_letter_code
_entity_poly.pdbx_strand_id
1 'polypeptide(L)'
;MINIFCVIQELKLKKENEGKNKRLEVYTWNSGSGANYKTHYSYQWSKERFKRPIKKAYKIAIHKSYRENGKVKKKQWVIGTWEHYSLIEYGFDLWRIDDKLKEMEITEDELYDLIYVKLEPLIDKIVQEYHSTEEYKIYQENLNIIEIYNKAKNEFDKIYGAGTYECCYDVFGELRNEEELIKIKLEYKENKKQEEKYRKQYYENYYNSKSSYQNISYSNYNEEDKKFLKKFYKKLAFEFHPDRNDNNSESTKAMKVINKLKDEWNI
;
A
#
# COMPACT_ATOMS: atom_id res chain seq x y z
N MET A 1 -26.49 -25.75 -37.98
CA MET A 1 -26.47 -24.77 -36.87
C MET A 1 -25.52 -25.29 -35.80
N ILE A 2 -24.49 -24.53 -35.49
CA ILE A 2 -23.55 -24.79 -34.39
C ILE A 2 -24.01 -23.89 -33.24
N ASN A 3 -24.15 -24.45 -32.05
CA ASN A 3 -24.51 -23.70 -30.85
C ASN A 3 -23.47 -23.98 -29.76
N ILE A 4 -22.75 -22.94 -29.32
CA ILE A 4 -21.79 -22.99 -28.22
C ILE A 4 -22.35 -22.20 -27.05
N PHE A 5 -22.33 -22.79 -25.85
CA PHE A 5 -22.89 -22.13 -24.67
C PHE A 5 -22.27 -22.65 -23.37
N CYS A 6 -22.25 -21.78 -22.36
CA CYS A 6 -21.82 -22.12 -21.02
C CYS A 6 -22.89 -22.91 -20.26
N VAL A 7 -22.45 -23.88 -19.48
CA VAL A 7 -23.23 -24.65 -18.51
C VAL A 7 -22.55 -24.56 -17.16
N ILE A 8 -23.29 -24.09 -16.16
CA ILE A 8 -22.86 -24.09 -14.76
C ILE A 8 -23.69 -25.14 -14.02
N GLN A 9 -23.01 -26.13 -13.47
CA GLN A 9 -23.63 -27.18 -12.68
C GLN A 9 -23.32 -26.97 -11.19
N GLU A 10 -24.35 -26.92 -10.36
CA GLU A 10 -24.18 -26.94 -8.91
C GLU A 10 -23.78 -28.34 -8.43
N LEU A 11 -22.78 -28.38 -7.56
CA LEU A 11 -22.26 -29.57 -6.90
C LEU A 11 -22.37 -29.40 -5.39
N LYS A 12 -22.69 -30.49 -4.68
CA LYS A 12 -22.72 -30.52 -3.22
C LYS A 12 -21.37 -30.93 -2.65
N LEU A 13 -20.80 -30.09 -1.80
CA LEU A 13 -19.56 -30.39 -1.07
C LEU A 13 -19.84 -31.22 0.18
N LYS A 14 -18.85 -32.03 0.59
CA LYS A 14 -18.93 -32.87 1.80
C LYS A 14 -18.59 -32.09 3.07
N LYS A 15 -17.63 -31.17 2.98
CA LYS A 15 -17.10 -30.40 4.11
C LYS A 15 -17.65 -28.97 4.11
N GLU A 16 -17.69 -28.38 5.29
CA GLU A 16 -17.94 -26.94 5.48
C GLU A 16 -16.65 -26.18 5.22
N ASN A 17 -16.80 -24.98 4.68
CA ASN A 17 -15.69 -24.04 4.60
C ASN A 17 -15.58 -23.27 5.93
N GLU A 18 -14.34 -23.00 6.34
CA GLU A 18 -14.09 -22.09 7.44
C GLU A 18 -14.22 -20.64 6.93
N GLY A 19 -15.00 -19.84 7.63
CA GLY A 19 -15.15 -18.42 7.33
C GLY A 19 -14.00 -17.58 7.86
N LYS A 20 -14.18 -16.25 7.83
CA LYS A 20 -13.24 -15.31 8.45
C LYS A 20 -13.18 -15.50 9.97
N ASN A 21 -12.09 -15.01 10.57
CA ASN A 21 -11.92 -14.93 12.01
C ASN A 21 -12.95 -13.94 12.60
N LYS A 22 -13.44 -14.20 13.81
CA LYS A 22 -14.54 -13.42 14.38
C LYS A 22 -14.15 -12.05 14.91
N ARG A 23 -12.91 -11.85 15.34
CA ARG A 23 -12.48 -10.58 15.94
C ARG A 23 -10.99 -10.40 15.85
N LEU A 24 -10.56 -9.17 16.07
CA LEU A 24 -9.18 -8.85 16.39
C LEU A 24 -8.92 -9.07 17.89
N GLU A 25 -7.72 -9.53 18.20
CA GLU A 25 -7.24 -9.71 19.56
C GLU A 25 -5.91 -8.99 19.72
N VAL A 26 -5.73 -8.31 20.85
CA VAL A 26 -4.43 -7.70 21.18
C VAL A 26 -3.40 -8.81 21.29
N TYR A 27 -2.30 -8.64 20.56
CA TYR A 27 -1.16 -9.54 20.58
C TYR A 27 0.05 -8.81 21.14
N THR A 28 0.54 -9.28 22.28
CA THR A 28 1.70 -8.69 22.94
C THR A 28 2.94 -9.51 22.65
N TRP A 29 4.01 -8.84 22.25
CA TRP A 29 5.32 -9.45 22.10
C TRP A 29 6.41 -8.49 22.60
N ASN A 30 7.58 -9.03 22.92
CA ASN A 30 8.68 -8.25 23.49
C ASN A 30 9.89 -8.28 22.56
N SER A 31 10.62 -7.18 22.54
CA SER A 31 11.85 -7.01 21.76
C SER A 31 12.97 -6.44 22.62
N GLY A 32 14.22 -6.64 22.18
CA GLY A 32 15.40 -6.11 22.87
C GLY A 32 15.79 -6.91 24.12
N SER A 33 16.77 -6.39 24.85
CA SER A 33 17.30 -6.99 26.07
C SER A 33 17.83 -5.92 27.03
N GLY A 34 17.85 -6.23 28.33
CA GLY A 34 18.33 -5.32 29.37
C GLY A 34 17.59 -3.98 29.34
N ALA A 35 18.32 -2.88 29.33
CA ALA A 35 17.78 -1.52 29.32
C ALA A 35 17.01 -1.14 28.03
N ASN A 36 17.14 -1.94 26.95
CA ASN A 36 16.46 -1.73 25.67
C ASN A 36 15.24 -2.64 25.49
N TYR A 37 14.77 -3.28 26.57
CA TYR A 37 13.57 -4.09 26.55
C TYR A 37 12.35 -3.24 26.20
N LYS A 38 11.56 -3.67 25.22
CA LYS A 38 10.31 -3.01 24.81
C LYS A 38 9.20 -4.03 24.64
N THR A 39 8.05 -3.71 25.21
CA THR A 39 6.78 -4.41 24.99
C THR A 39 6.05 -3.77 23.82
N HIS A 40 5.55 -4.57 22.89
CA HIS A 40 4.78 -4.15 21.72
C HIS A 40 3.36 -4.72 21.81
N TYR A 41 2.37 -3.89 21.54
CA TYR A 41 0.94 -4.20 21.55
C TYR A 41 0.40 -4.18 20.12
N SER A 42 0.63 -5.26 19.39
CA SER A 42 0.11 -5.44 18.03
C SER A 42 -1.24 -6.17 18.07
N TYR A 43 -1.61 -6.82 16.97
CA TYR A 43 -2.83 -7.62 16.90
C TYR A 43 -2.64 -8.93 16.16
N GLN A 44 -3.56 -9.84 16.42
CA GLN A 44 -3.76 -11.05 15.66
C GLN A 44 -5.25 -11.28 15.44
N TRP A 45 -5.57 -12.10 14.44
CA TRP A 45 -6.93 -12.58 14.26
C TRP A 45 -7.27 -13.66 15.29
N SER A 46 -8.48 -13.60 15.86
CA SER A 46 -8.96 -14.59 16.83
C SER A 46 -8.92 -16.00 16.25
N LYS A 47 -8.60 -17.02 17.06
CA LYS A 47 -8.67 -18.42 16.59
C LYS A 47 -10.08 -18.86 16.21
N GLU A 48 -11.10 -18.25 16.80
CA GLU A 48 -12.50 -18.53 16.48
C GLU A 48 -12.86 -17.98 15.08
N ARG A 49 -13.53 -18.81 14.29
CA ARG A 49 -13.93 -18.50 12.91
C ARG A 49 -15.43 -18.66 12.72
N PHE A 50 -16.00 -17.93 11.77
CA PHE A 50 -17.37 -18.17 11.32
C PHE A 50 -17.49 -19.52 10.63
N LYS A 51 -18.66 -20.15 10.77
CA LYS A 51 -19.00 -21.35 9.99
C LYS A 51 -19.73 -20.92 8.73
N ARG A 52 -19.36 -21.52 7.60
CA ARG A 52 -20.02 -21.28 6.32
C ARG A 52 -20.89 -22.47 5.93
N PRO A 53 -22.21 -22.42 6.14
CA PRO A 53 -23.09 -23.58 5.99
C PRO A 53 -23.34 -23.98 4.53
N ILE A 54 -23.09 -23.08 3.56
CA ILE A 54 -23.34 -23.35 2.14
C ILE A 54 -22.25 -24.27 1.59
N LYS A 55 -22.62 -25.53 1.36
CA LYS A 55 -21.75 -26.59 0.83
C LYS A 55 -21.92 -26.75 -0.67
N LYS A 56 -21.67 -25.68 -1.43
CA LYS A 56 -21.84 -25.66 -2.88
C LYS A 56 -20.52 -25.40 -3.61
N ALA A 57 -20.39 -26.00 -4.77
CA ALA A 57 -19.41 -25.64 -5.78
C ALA A 57 -20.07 -25.61 -7.17
N TYR A 58 -19.43 -24.94 -8.10
CA TYR A 58 -19.96 -24.66 -9.43
C TYR A 58 -18.99 -25.19 -10.46
N LYS A 59 -19.38 -26.28 -11.13
CA LYS A 59 -18.63 -26.81 -12.26
C LYS A 59 -19.03 -26.06 -13.52
N ILE A 60 -18.07 -25.38 -14.13
CA ILE A 60 -18.26 -24.59 -15.34
C ILE A 60 -17.77 -25.42 -16.53
N ALA A 61 -18.62 -25.56 -17.54
CA ALA A 61 -18.29 -26.26 -18.77
C ALA A 61 -18.84 -25.53 -19.99
N ILE A 62 -18.13 -25.63 -21.12
CA ILE A 62 -18.59 -25.14 -22.41
C ILE A 62 -19.11 -26.33 -23.22
N HIS A 63 -20.31 -26.20 -23.77
CA HIS A 63 -20.95 -27.23 -24.58
C HIS A 63 -21.07 -26.74 -26.02
N LYS A 64 -20.67 -27.56 -27.00
CA LYS A 64 -20.87 -27.32 -28.43
C LYS A 64 -21.81 -28.40 -28.98
N SER A 65 -22.98 -27.97 -29.46
CA SER A 65 -23.97 -28.81 -30.13
C SER A 65 -23.97 -28.50 -31.63
N TYR A 66 -23.86 -29.53 -32.47
CA TYR A 66 -23.79 -29.39 -33.92
C TYR A 66 -24.47 -30.58 -34.62
N ARG A 67 -24.73 -30.46 -35.92
CA ARG A 67 -25.27 -31.56 -36.74
C ARG A 67 -24.22 -32.06 -37.72
N GLU A 68 -24.13 -33.37 -37.84
CA GLU A 68 -23.31 -34.05 -38.84
C GLU A 68 -24.14 -35.20 -39.43
N ASN A 69 -24.30 -35.25 -40.75
CA ASN A 69 -25.13 -36.22 -41.46
C ASN A 69 -26.56 -36.35 -40.90
N GLY A 70 -27.16 -35.21 -40.55
CA GLY A 70 -28.52 -35.13 -39.98
C GLY A 70 -28.64 -35.52 -38.50
N LYS A 71 -27.59 -36.07 -37.87
CA LYS A 71 -27.58 -36.45 -36.45
C LYS A 71 -26.99 -35.33 -35.57
N VAL A 72 -27.58 -35.11 -34.40
CA VAL A 72 -27.05 -34.15 -33.41
C VAL A 72 -25.86 -34.77 -32.69
N LYS A 73 -24.72 -34.08 -32.70
CA LYS A 73 -23.51 -34.41 -31.95
C LYS A 73 -23.24 -33.33 -30.89
N LYS A 74 -22.56 -33.72 -29.81
CA LYS A 74 -22.20 -32.84 -28.69
C LYS A 74 -20.73 -33.02 -28.32
N LYS A 75 -20.04 -31.91 -28.13
CA LYS A 75 -18.74 -31.83 -27.45
C LYS A 75 -18.88 -31.01 -26.17
N GLN A 76 -18.07 -31.31 -25.17
CA GLN A 76 -18.06 -30.61 -23.89
C GLN A 76 -16.63 -30.42 -23.39
N TRP A 77 -16.35 -29.24 -22.84
CA TRP A 77 -15.07 -28.90 -22.22
C TRP A 77 -15.33 -28.43 -20.80
N VAL A 78 -14.79 -29.15 -19.82
CA VAL A 78 -14.82 -28.68 -18.43
C VAL A 78 -13.78 -27.58 -18.28
N ILE A 79 -14.21 -26.39 -17.88
CA ILE A 79 -13.31 -25.27 -17.62
C ILE A 79 -12.68 -25.44 -16.25
N GLY A 80 -13.51 -25.62 -15.22
CA GLY A 80 -13.04 -25.84 -13.86
C GLY A 80 -14.20 -26.01 -12.88
N THR A 81 -13.89 -25.99 -11.60
CA THR A 81 -14.88 -26.02 -10.51
C THR A 81 -14.47 -25.04 -9.44
N TRP A 82 -15.38 -24.14 -9.06
CA TRP A 82 -15.15 -23.13 -8.02
C TRP A 82 -16.09 -23.37 -6.85
N GLU A 83 -15.57 -23.31 -5.64
CA GLU A 83 -16.42 -23.33 -4.46
C GLU A 83 -17.19 -22.02 -4.30
N HIS A 84 -18.35 -22.08 -3.66
CA HIS A 84 -19.26 -20.95 -3.55
C HIS A 84 -18.61 -19.70 -2.95
N TYR A 85 -17.87 -19.86 -1.86
CA TYR A 85 -17.18 -18.73 -1.23
C TYR A 85 -15.89 -18.34 -1.94
N SER A 86 -15.24 -19.25 -2.67
CA SER A 86 -14.04 -18.91 -3.43
C SER A 86 -14.32 -17.94 -4.57
N LEU A 87 -15.52 -17.99 -5.17
CA LEU A 87 -15.94 -17.05 -6.20
C LEU A 87 -15.96 -15.59 -5.73
N ILE A 88 -16.28 -15.35 -4.45
CA ILE A 88 -16.33 -13.99 -3.88
C ILE A 88 -15.03 -13.59 -3.18
N GLU A 89 -14.22 -14.54 -2.72
CA GLU A 89 -12.95 -14.26 -2.03
C GLU A 89 -11.77 -14.12 -2.99
N TYR A 90 -11.75 -14.92 -4.06
CA TYR A 90 -10.63 -15.00 -5.00
C TYR A 90 -11.04 -14.66 -6.44
N GLY A 91 -12.34 -14.54 -6.71
CA GLY A 91 -12.85 -14.32 -8.05
C GLY A 91 -12.85 -15.57 -8.92
N PHE A 92 -13.21 -15.36 -10.19
CA PHE A 92 -13.10 -16.34 -11.25
C PHE A 92 -11.87 -16.00 -12.10
N ASP A 93 -11.12 -17.03 -12.49
CA ASP A 93 -9.96 -16.86 -13.35
C ASP A 93 -9.79 -18.08 -14.26
N LEU A 94 -9.23 -17.88 -15.45
CA LEU A 94 -8.97 -18.93 -16.41
C LEU A 94 -7.52 -19.39 -16.31
N TRP A 95 -7.31 -20.67 -16.02
CA TRP A 95 -5.96 -21.23 -15.94
C TRP A 95 -5.79 -22.43 -16.86
N ARG A 96 -4.69 -22.44 -17.63
CA ARG A 96 -4.27 -23.54 -18.53
C ARG A 96 -5.36 -23.91 -19.55
N ILE A 97 -5.83 -22.93 -20.31
CA ILE A 97 -6.96 -23.07 -21.24
C ILE A 97 -6.55 -23.17 -22.72
N ASP A 98 -5.29 -22.94 -23.08
CA ASP A 98 -4.83 -22.81 -24.47
C ASP A 98 -5.27 -23.96 -25.38
N ASP A 99 -5.13 -25.21 -24.91
CA ASP A 99 -5.53 -26.38 -25.68
C ASP A 99 -7.05 -26.46 -25.86
N LYS A 100 -7.82 -26.03 -24.84
CA LYS A 100 -9.28 -25.97 -24.93
C LYS A 100 -9.73 -24.88 -25.89
N LEU A 101 -9.10 -23.70 -25.85
CA LEU A 101 -9.37 -22.61 -26.79
C LEU A 101 -9.15 -23.05 -28.23
N LYS A 102 -8.01 -23.70 -28.50
CA LYS A 102 -7.70 -24.27 -29.82
C LYS A 102 -8.74 -25.30 -30.27
N GLU A 103 -9.18 -26.20 -29.39
CA GLU A 103 -10.19 -27.21 -29.76
C GLU A 103 -11.60 -26.62 -29.94
N MET A 104 -11.92 -25.57 -29.18
CA MET A 104 -13.20 -24.86 -29.28
C MET A 104 -13.25 -23.94 -30.51
N GLU A 105 -12.08 -23.52 -31.00
CA GLU A 105 -11.89 -22.52 -32.06
C GLU A 105 -12.45 -21.15 -31.65
N ILE A 106 -12.17 -20.74 -30.41
CA ILE A 106 -12.55 -19.44 -29.85
C ILE A 106 -11.35 -18.77 -29.18
N THR A 107 -11.43 -17.46 -29.02
CA THR A 107 -10.50 -16.65 -28.25
C THR A 107 -10.78 -16.74 -26.74
N GLU A 108 -9.84 -16.28 -25.93
CA GLU A 108 -10.01 -16.18 -24.48
C GLU A 108 -11.12 -15.19 -24.09
N ASP A 109 -11.19 -14.04 -24.76
CA ASP A 109 -12.24 -13.04 -24.54
C ASP A 109 -13.63 -13.61 -24.83
N GLU A 110 -13.79 -14.33 -25.96
CA GLU A 110 -15.05 -15.02 -26.26
C GLU A 110 -15.41 -16.09 -25.21
N LEU A 111 -14.41 -16.76 -24.65
CA LEU A 111 -14.63 -17.72 -23.56
C LEU A 111 -15.10 -17.00 -22.28
N TYR A 112 -14.49 -15.87 -21.92
CA TYR A 112 -14.93 -15.04 -20.82
C TYR A 112 -16.37 -14.57 -21.01
N ASP A 113 -16.70 -14.01 -22.18
CA ASP A 113 -18.06 -13.55 -22.51
C ASP A 113 -19.08 -14.69 -22.37
N LEU A 114 -18.78 -15.87 -22.92
CA LEU A 114 -19.65 -17.04 -22.81
C LEU A 114 -19.90 -17.45 -21.36
N ILE A 115 -18.87 -17.37 -20.50
CA ILE A 115 -18.97 -17.77 -19.10
C ILE A 115 -19.70 -16.71 -18.28
N TYR A 116 -19.33 -15.44 -18.40
CA TYR A 116 -19.85 -14.35 -17.57
C TYR A 116 -21.34 -14.11 -17.78
N VAL A 117 -21.88 -14.36 -18.98
CA VAL A 117 -23.33 -14.35 -19.24
C VAL A 117 -24.13 -15.19 -18.23
N LYS A 118 -23.55 -16.28 -17.69
CA LYS A 118 -24.19 -17.10 -16.64
C LYS A 118 -23.57 -16.94 -15.28
N LEU A 119 -22.27 -16.64 -15.22
CA LEU A 119 -21.53 -16.59 -13.98
C LEU A 119 -21.78 -15.28 -13.21
N GLU A 120 -21.96 -14.15 -13.90
CA GLU A 120 -22.18 -12.85 -13.24
C GLU A 120 -23.46 -12.83 -12.40
N PRO A 121 -24.66 -13.21 -12.91
CA PRO A 121 -25.87 -13.24 -12.08
C PRO A 121 -25.77 -14.20 -10.89
N LEU A 122 -24.96 -15.27 -11.03
CA LEU A 122 -24.68 -16.18 -9.95
C LEU A 122 -23.77 -15.52 -8.90
N ILE A 123 -22.68 -14.87 -9.31
CA ILE A 123 -21.78 -14.14 -8.41
C ILE A 123 -22.56 -13.05 -7.66
N ASP A 124 -23.36 -12.25 -8.35
CA ASP A 124 -24.18 -11.19 -7.73
C ASP A 124 -25.07 -11.73 -6.62
N LYS A 125 -25.74 -12.86 -6.87
CA LYS A 125 -26.56 -13.53 -5.86
C LYS A 125 -25.72 -13.97 -4.65
N ILE A 126 -24.55 -14.58 -4.90
CA ILE A 126 -23.65 -15.03 -3.83
C ILE A 126 -23.15 -13.83 -3.01
N VAL A 127 -22.80 -12.72 -3.66
CA VAL A 127 -22.35 -11.48 -3.03
C VAL A 127 -23.46 -10.90 -2.15
N GLN A 128 -24.69 -10.81 -2.66
CA GLN A 128 -25.84 -10.31 -1.89
C GLN A 128 -26.13 -11.19 -0.67
N GLU A 129 -26.13 -12.51 -0.84
CA GLU A 129 -26.28 -13.47 0.26
C GLU A 129 -25.17 -13.28 1.30
N TYR A 130 -23.90 -13.18 0.88
CA TYR A 130 -22.76 -12.99 1.77
C TYR A 130 -22.79 -11.64 2.50
N HIS A 131 -23.09 -10.54 1.83
CA HIS A 131 -23.17 -9.20 2.43
C HIS A 131 -24.25 -9.09 3.51
N SER A 132 -25.29 -9.93 3.43
CA SER A 132 -26.32 -10.01 4.46
C SER A 132 -25.86 -10.73 5.74
N THR A 133 -24.76 -11.49 5.69
CA THR A 133 -24.27 -12.30 6.80
C THR A 133 -23.64 -11.48 7.92
N GLU A 134 -23.68 -12.03 9.13
CA GLU A 134 -22.92 -11.50 10.27
C GLU A 134 -21.40 -11.57 10.03
N GLU A 135 -20.92 -12.62 9.35
CA GLU A 135 -19.51 -12.77 8.99
C GLU A 135 -18.99 -11.55 8.22
N TYR A 136 -19.73 -11.12 7.19
CA TYR A 136 -19.33 -9.97 6.38
C TYR A 136 -19.29 -8.68 7.20
N LYS A 137 -20.35 -8.40 7.99
CA LYS A 137 -20.46 -7.19 8.81
C LYS A 137 -19.29 -7.08 9.79
N ILE A 138 -19.04 -8.15 10.55
CA ILE A 138 -17.96 -8.19 11.53
C ILE A 138 -16.59 -8.12 10.85
N TYR A 139 -16.41 -8.75 9.69
CA TYR A 139 -15.15 -8.63 8.95
C TYR A 139 -14.89 -7.18 8.51
N GLN A 140 -15.90 -6.47 7.99
CA GLN A 140 -15.78 -5.05 7.64
C GLN A 140 -15.48 -4.16 8.85
N GLU A 141 -16.13 -4.41 10.00
CA GLU A 141 -15.84 -3.70 11.25
C GLU A 141 -14.38 -3.88 11.68
N ASN A 142 -13.86 -5.13 11.64
CA ASN A 142 -12.46 -5.39 11.96
C ASN A 142 -11.50 -4.72 10.97
N LEU A 143 -11.82 -4.70 9.66
CA LEU A 143 -11.00 -3.99 8.66
C LEU A 143 -10.94 -2.49 8.94
N ASN A 144 -12.07 -1.87 9.31
CA ASN A 144 -12.13 -0.47 9.69
C ASN A 144 -11.27 -0.18 10.94
N ILE A 145 -11.27 -1.07 11.93
CA ILE A 145 -10.38 -0.96 13.10
C ILE A 145 -8.91 -0.96 12.67
N ILE A 146 -8.51 -1.88 11.79
CA ILE A 146 -7.14 -1.95 11.25
C ILE A 146 -6.77 -0.67 10.49
N GLU A 147 -7.70 -0.10 9.71
CA GLU A 147 -7.46 1.14 8.97
C GLU A 147 -7.20 2.32 9.92
N ILE A 148 -8.06 2.50 10.92
CA ILE A 148 -7.91 3.54 11.95
C ILE A 148 -6.59 3.36 12.70
N TYR A 149 -6.29 2.13 13.12
CA TYR A 149 -5.03 1.77 13.76
C TYR A 149 -3.82 2.16 12.91
N ASN A 150 -3.77 1.73 11.64
CA ASN A 150 -2.64 2.00 10.75
C ASN A 150 -2.45 3.49 10.52
N LYS A 151 -3.54 4.26 10.41
CA LYS A 151 -3.48 5.71 10.30
C LYS A 151 -2.87 6.34 11.55
N ALA A 152 -3.40 6.00 12.73
CA ALA A 152 -2.89 6.53 14.00
C ALA A 152 -1.41 6.15 14.23
N LYS A 153 -1.06 4.89 13.95
CA LYS A 153 0.31 4.39 13.99
C LYS A 153 1.24 5.19 13.09
N ASN A 154 0.86 5.38 11.81
CA ASN A 154 1.68 6.12 10.85
C ASN A 154 1.86 7.59 11.25
N GLU A 155 0.81 8.25 11.72
CA GLU A 155 0.87 9.64 12.19
C GLU A 155 1.78 9.80 13.41
N PHE A 156 1.68 8.87 14.38
CA PHE A 156 2.52 8.87 15.57
C PHE A 156 3.98 8.53 15.26
N ASP A 157 4.22 7.46 14.51
CA ASP A 157 5.57 6.99 14.16
C ASP A 157 6.32 8.03 13.31
N LYS A 158 5.62 8.83 12.50
CA LYS A 158 6.21 9.94 11.74
C LYS A 158 6.80 11.03 12.64
N ILE A 159 6.23 11.23 13.84
CA ILE A 159 6.69 12.23 14.80
C ILE A 159 7.76 11.64 15.72
N TYR A 160 7.51 10.44 16.24
CA TYR A 160 8.26 9.89 17.37
C TYR A 160 9.24 8.78 16.99
N GLY A 161 9.19 8.28 15.75
CA GLY A 161 10.04 7.21 15.23
C GLY A 161 9.27 5.93 14.94
N ALA A 162 9.77 5.13 13.99
CA ALA A 162 9.11 3.91 13.55
C ALA A 162 8.92 2.90 14.70
N GLY A 163 7.72 2.33 14.81
CA GLY A 163 7.38 1.30 15.80
C GLY A 163 7.21 1.84 17.22
N THR A 164 7.08 3.15 17.41
CA THR A 164 6.90 3.74 18.75
C THR A 164 5.44 3.73 19.19
N TYR A 165 4.49 3.80 18.25
CA TYR A 165 3.07 3.69 18.57
C TYR A 165 2.73 2.37 19.25
N GLU A 166 3.21 1.26 18.68
CA GLU A 166 2.98 -0.10 19.19
C GLU A 166 3.60 -0.35 20.57
N CYS A 167 4.57 0.46 21.00
CA CYS A 167 5.09 0.39 22.35
C CYS A 167 4.16 1.00 23.41
N CYS A 168 3.19 1.81 22.97
CA CYS A 168 2.32 2.61 23.85
C CYS A 168 0.85 2.18 23.74
N TYR A 169 0.35 2.01 22.52
CA TYR A 169 -1.05 1.80 22.21
C TYR A 169 -1.26 0.45 21.53
N ASP A 170 -2.44 -0.12 21.70
CA ASP A 170 -2.84 -1.33 20.97
C ASP A 170 -3.65 -1.02 19.69
N VAL A 171 -4.12 -2.10 19.04
CA VAL A 171 -4.93 -2.03 17.81
C VAL A 171 -6.25 -1.29 17.95
N PHE A 172 -6.80 -1.18 19.17
CA PHE A 172 -8.02 -0.44 19.44
C PHE A 172 -7.74 1.02 19.84
N GLY A 173 -6.46 1.41 19.89
CA GLY A 173 -6.03 2.74 20.33
C GLY A 173 -6.02 2.91 21.84
N GLU A 174 -6.13 1.82 22.61
CA GLU A 174 -6.05 1.89 24.07
C GLU A 174 -4.60 2.09 24.50
N LEU A 175 -4.36 3.07 25.38
CA LEU A 175 -3.04 3.29 25.98
C LEU A 175 -2.73 2.13 26.94
N ARG A 176 -1.72 1.33 26.59
CA ARG A 176 -1.25 0.17 27.36
C ARG A 176 0.00 0.47 28.18
N ASN A 177 0.80 1.45 27.77
CA ASN A 177 2.04 1.81 28.46
C ASN A 177 2.26 3.33 28.47
N GLU A 178 1.80 3.96 29.55
CA GLU A 178 1.93 5.41 29.75
C GLU A 178 3.38 5.85 30.00
N GLU A 179 4.17 5.04 30.70
CA GLU A 179 5.57 5.35 31.01
C GLU A 179 6.42 5.44 29.74
N GLU A 180 6.26 4.48 28.83
CA GLU A 180 6.97 4.48 27.54
C GLU A 180 6.50 5.65 26.66
N LEU A 181 5.21 6.00 26.70
CA LEU A 181 4.70 7.19 26.00
C LEU A 181 5.35 8.48 26.51
N ILE A 182 5.48 8.64 27.83
CA ILE A 182 6.16 9.77 28.44
C ILE A 182 7.63 9.80 28.01
N LYS A 183 8.31 8.66 28.08
CA LYS A 183 9.72 8.53 27.68
C LYS A 183 9.93 8.92 26.23
N ILE A 184 9.16 8.36 25.29
CA ILE A 184 9.22 8.69 23.86
C ILE A 184 9.03 10.19 23.62
N LYS A 185 8.03 10.81 24.29
CA LYS A 185 7.79 12.25 24.16
C LYS A 185 8.92 13.10 24.75
N LEU A 186 9.55 12.67 25.84
CA LEU A 186 10.70 13.34 26.44
C LEU A 186 11.93 13.23 25.53
N GLU A 187 12.23 12.04 25.03
CA GLU A 187 13.33 11.79 24.09
C GLU A 187 13.17 12.64 22.82
N TYR A 188 11.97 12.70 22.24
CA TYR A 188 11.68 13.56 21.09
C TYR A 188 11.97 15.04 21.39
N LYS A 189 11.52 15.55 22.54
CA LYS A 189 11.76 16.94 22.94
C LYS A 189 13.25 17.23 23.12
N GLU A 190 14.00 16.33 23.74
CA GLU A 190 15.43 16.51 23.94
C GLU A 190 16.19 16.46 22.61
N ASN A 191 15.88 15.49 21.75
CA ASN A 191 16.45 15.38 20.41
C ASN A 191 16.21 16.65 19.57
N LYS A 192 15.00 17.21 19.62
CA LYS A 192 14.69 18.49 18.96
C LYS A 192 15.54 19.65 19.49
N LYS A 193 15.71 19.76 20.81
CA LYS A 193 16.56 20.80 21.41
C LYS A 193 18.04 20.64 20.99
N GLN A 194 18.54 19.41 20.96
CA GLN A 194 19.91 19.13 20.54
C GLN A 194 20.11 19.43 19.05
N GLU A 195 19.16 19.07 18.19
CA GLU A 195 19.16 19.39 16.76
C GLU A 195 19.20 20.92 16.53
N GLU A 196 18.40 21.68 17.29
CA GLU A 196 18.40 23.15 17.22
C GLU A 196 19.72 23.77 17.67
N LYS A 197 20.30 23.27 18.78
CA LYS A 197 21.62 23.71 19.26
C LYS A 197 22.70 23.44 18.22
N TYR A 198 22.72 22.23 17.66
CA TYR A 198 23.67 21.84 16.61
C TYR A 198 23.50 22.72 15.37
N ARG A 199 22.26 22.95 14.92
CA ARG A 199 21.97 23.83 13.79
C ARG A 199 22.48 25.25 14.03
N LYS A 200 22.25 25.81 15.23
CA LYS A 200 22.75 27.14 15.61
C LYS A 200 24.29 27.19 15.57
N GLN A 201 24.96 26.22 16.20
CA GLN A 201 26.42 26.12 16.20
C GLN A 201 26.99 25.96 14.79
N TYR A 202 26.36 25.14 13.94
CA TYR A 202 26.75 24.99 12.54
C TYR A 202 26.64 26.32 11.78
N TYR A 203 25.52 27.04 11.91
CA TYR A 203 25.36 28.36 11.29
C TYR A 203 26.40 29.37 11.82
N GLU A 204 26.60 29.45 13.13
CA GLU A 204 27.60 30.32 13.74
C GLU A 204 29.02 30.01 13.23
N ASN A 205 29.40 28.74 13.15
CA ASN A 205 30.68 28.30 12.61
C ASN A 205 30.82 28.58 11.11
N TYR A 206 29.76 28.40 10.33
CA TYR A 206 29.74 28.74 8.90
C TYR A 206 29.93 30.24 8.67
N TYR A 207 29.29 31.10 9.48
CA TYR A 207 29.47 32.55 9.42
C TYR A 207 30.87 32.98 9.89
N ASN A 208 31.40 32.37 10.96
CA ASN A 208 32.75 32.66 11.44
C ASN A 208 33.84 32.16 10.47
N SER A 209 33.63 31.03 9.79
CA SER A 209 34.54 30.50 8.76
C SER A 209 34.58 31.31 7.47
N LYS A 210 33.58 32.15 7.19
CA LYS A 210 33.61 33.11 6.07
C LYS A 210 34.38 34.40 6.40
N SER A 211 34.76 34.61 7.66
CA SER A 211 35.50 35.81 8.10
C SER A 211 37.01 35.74 7.81
N SER A 212 37.54 34.59 7.39
CA SER A 212 38.99 34.36 7.28
C SER A 212 39.56 34.20 5.86
N TYR A 213 38.77 34.43 4.80
CA TYR A 213 39.30 34.61 3.46
C TYR A 213 38.97 36.02 2.94
N GLN A 214 39.85 36.97 3.29
CA GLN A 214 39.99 38.22 2.54
C GLN A 214 40.53 37.88 1.14
N ASN A 215 39.64 37.48 0.22
CA ASN A 215 39.91 37.64 -1.20
C ASN A 215 39.46 39.05 -1.58
N ILE A 216 40.42 39.93 -1.82
CA ILE A 216 40.18 41.25 -2.40
C ILE A 216 39.74 41.03 -3.85
N SER A 217 38.44 40.89 -4.05
CA SER A 217 37.79 41.03 -5.35
C SER A 217 37.02 42.35 -5.34
N TYR A 218 37.52 43.32 -6.11
CA TYR A 218 36.85 44.61 -6.31
C TYR A 218 35.60 44.39 -7.18
N SER A 219 34.44 44.46 -6.54
CA SER A 219 33.13 44.47 -7.19
C SER A 219 32.71 45.92 -7.44
N ASN A 220 32.28 46.23 -8.67
CA ASN A 220 31.83 47.57 -9.07
C ASN A 220 30.37 47.87 -8.67
N TYR A 221 29.71 46.98 -7.93
CA TYR A 221 28.32 47.14 -7.51
C TYR A 221 28.21 47.91 -6.20
N ASN A 222 27.30 48.88 -6.14
CA ASN A 222 27.01 49.61 -4.90
C ASN A 222 26.22 48.71 -3.90
N GLU A 223 26.07 49.17 -2.66
CA GLU A 223 25.41 48.38 -1.60
C GLU A 223 23.91 48.15 -1.84
N GLU A 224 23.23 49.00 -2.62
CA GLU A 224 21.83 48.79 -3.00
C GLU A 224 21.72 47.69 -4.06
N ASP A 225 22.58 47.70 -5.07
CA ASP A 225 22.65 46.68 -6.11
C ASP A 225 22.95 45.31 -5.50
N LYS A 226 23.87 45.24 -4.53
CA LYS A 226 24.18 43.99 -3.81
C LYS A 226 22.97 43.38 -3.09
N LYS A 227 22.00 44.19 -2.64
CA LYS A 227 20.74 43.66 -2.06
C LYS A 227 19.92 42.93 -3.11
N PHE A 228 19.88 43.43 -4.35
CA PHE A 228 19.22 42.77 -5.47
C PHE A 228 19.99 41.52 -5.92
N LEU A 229 21.32 41.61 -6.05
CA LEU A 229 22.17 40.47 -6.42
C LEU A 229 22.03 39.32 -5.41
N LYS A 230 21.97 39.60 -4.10
CA LYS A 230 21.68 38.60 -3.06
C LYS A 230 20.32 37.94 -3.24
N LYS A 231 19.29 38.69 -3.63
CA LYS A 231 17.97 38.14 -3.93
C LYS A 231 18.01 37.26 -5.18
N PHE A 232 18.74 37.67 -6.23
CA PHE A 232 18.89 36.88 -7.45
C PHE A 232 19.63 35.58 -7.18
N TYR A 233 20.76 35.63 -6.48
CA TYR A 233 21.49 34.44 -6.06
C TYR A 233 20.60 33.49 -5.27
N LYS A 234 19.84 33.96 -4.28
CA LYS A 234 18.95 33.10 -3.48
C LYS A 234 17.88 32.42 -4.35
N LYS A 235 17.27 33.15 -5.29
CA LYS A 235 16.28 32.57 -6.20
C LYS A 235 16.91 31.52 -7.12
N LEU A 236 18.05 31.83 -7.73
CA LEU A 236 18.76 30.92 -8.64
C LEU A 236 19.30 29.68 -7.91
N ALA A 237 19.90 29.85 -6.73
CA ALA A 237 20.42 28.75 -5.92
C ALA A 237 19.30 27.83 -5.40
N PHE A 238 18.13 28.40 -5.10
CA PHE A 238 16.96 27.61 -4.72
C PHE A 238 16.41 26.80 -5.90
N GLU A 239 16.30 27.43 -7.08
CA GLU A 239 15.76 26.79 -8.28
C GLU A 239 16.66 25.64 -8.76
N PHE A 240 17.97 25.87 -8.83
CA PHE A 240 18.94 24.93 -9.40
C PHE A 240 19.68 24.09 -8.34
N HIS A 241 19.17 24.02 -7.10
CA HIS A 241 19.82 23.20 -6.07
C HIS A 241 19.81 21.72 -6.46
N PRO A 242 20.95 21.00 -6.41
CA PRO A 242 21.01 19.58 -6.77
C PRO A 242 20.02 18.70 -5.99
N ASP A 243 19.86 18.94 -4.68
CA ASP A 243 18.90 18.20 -3.83
C ASP A 243 17.43 18.38 -4.23
N ARG A 244 17.07 19.45 -4.96
CA ARG A 244 15.70 19.68 -5.45
C ARG A 244 15.47 19.14 -6.86
N ASN A 245 16.54 18.80 -7.56
CA ASN A 245 16.52 18.43 -8.97
C ASN A 245 17.20 17.07 -9.20
N ASP A 246 17.10 16.16 -8.23
CA ASP A 246 17.61 14.79 -8.26
C ASP A 246 19.09 14.67 -8.69
N ASN A 247 19.92 15.66 -8.32
CA ASN A 247 21.31 15.75 -8.75
C ASN A 247 21.52 15.69 -10.27
N ASN A 248 20.54 16.15 -11.06
CA ASN A 248 20.66 16.12 -12.51
C ASN A 248 21.86 16.96 -12.99
N SER A 249 22.43 16.54 -14.12
CA SER A 249 23.69 17.10 -14.62
C SER A 249 23.60 18.59 -14.98
N GLU A 250 22.41 19.05 -15.36
CA GLU A 250 22.14 20.44 -15.72
C GLU A 250 22.14 21.34 -14.50
N SER A 251 21.42 20.97 -13.43
CA SER A 251 21.36 21.72 -12.17
C SER A 251 22.72 21.80 -11.50
N THR A 252 23.51 20.72 -11.57
CA THR A 252 24.87 20.70 -11.02
C THR A 252 25.80 21.64 -11.81
N LYS A 253 25.67 21.74 -13.13
CA LYS A 253 26.43 22.70 -13.96
C LYS A 253 25.96 24.13 -13.70
N ALA A 254 24.66 24.37 -13.66
CA ALA A 254 24.08 25.68 -13.37
C ALA A 254 24.53 26.19 -12.00
N MET A 255 24.53 25.34 -10.97
CA MET A 255 24.97 25.70 -9.63
C MET A 255 26.46 26.08 -9.57
N LYS A 256 27.32 25.45 -10.38
CA LYS A 256 28.73 25.86 -10.51
C LYS A 256 28.87 27.26 -11.12
N VAL A 257 28.05 27.61 -12.10
CA VAL A 257 28.03 28.97 -12.70
C VAL A 257 27.49 29.99 -11.70
N ILE A 258 26.40 29.68 -11.00
CA ILE A 258 25.80 30.56 -9.98
C ILE A 258 26.80 30.86 -8.85
N ASN A 259 27.60 29.88 -8.43
CA ASN A 259 28.64 30.09 -7.43
C ASN A 259 29.77 30.99 -7.93
N LYS A 260 30.18 30.89 -9.21
CA LYS A 260 31.15 31.82 -9.79
C LYS A 260 30.61 33.26 -9.82
N LEU A 261 29.36 33.43 -10.23
CA LEU A 261 28.70 34.74 -10.26
C LEU A 261 28.62 35.37 -8.87
N LYS A 262 28.34 34.57 -7.84
CA LYS A 262 28.36 35.03 -6.45
C LYS A 262 29.72 35.60 -6.04
N ASP A 263 30.80 34.92 -6.42
CA ASP A 263 32.17 35.35 -6.11
C ASP A 263 32.54 36.62 -6.89
N GLU A 264 32.13 36.73 -8.16
CA GLU A 264 32.32 37.93 -9.01
C GLU A 264 31.53 39.13 -8.49
N TRP A 265 30.28 38.91 -8.07
CA TRP A 265 29.41 39.94 -7.50
C TRP A 265 29.82 40.35 -6.09
N ASN A 266 30.66 39.54 -5.42
CA ASN A 266 31.09 39.70 -4.04
C ASN A 266 29.90 39.74 -3.05
N ILE A 267 29.04 38.69 -3.08
CA ILE A 267 27.81 38.57 -2.26
C ILE A 267 27.62 37.27 -1.47
#